data_AF-A0A401NU95-F1
#
_entry.id   AF-A0A401NU95-F1
#
_cell.length_a   1.000
_cell.length_b   1.000
_cell.length_c   1.000
_cell.angle_alpha   90.00
_cell.angle_beta   90.00
_cell.angle_gamma   90.00
#
_symmetry.space_group_name_H-M   'P 1'
#
loop_
_entity.id
_entity.type
_entity.pdbx_description
1 polymer ?
#
loop_
_entity_poly.entity_id
_entity_poly.type
_entity_poly.pdbx_seq_one_letter_code
_entity_poly.pdbx_strand_id
1 'polypeptide(L)' 'MAALYACTKCHQRYPFEDLSQGQQLCKECRIAHPVVKCTYCRTEFQQESKTNTICKKCAQNVKQFGTVS' A
#
# COMPACT_ATOMS: atom_id res chain seq x y z
N MET A 1 -5.28 15.62 -25.72
CA MET A 1 -4.61 14.44 -25.10
C MET A 1 -4.88 14.49 -23.61
N ALA A 2 -5.43 13.44 -23.02
CA ALA A 2 -5.60 13.37 -21.56
C ALA A 2 -4.23 13.10 -20.90
N ALA A 3 -3.97 13.73 -19.76
CA ALA A 3 -2.76 13.46 -18.97
C ALA A 3 -2.86 12.06 -18.34
N LEU A 4 -1.79 11.28 -18.44
CA LEU A 4 -1.69 9.96 -17.81
C LEU A 4 -0.77 10.01 -16.60
N TYR A 5 -1.12 9.24 -15.58
CA TYR A 5 -0.43 9.18 -14.29
C TYR A 5 0.07 7.76 -14.04
N ALA A 6 1.21 7.63 -13.37
CA ALA A 6 1.82 6.32 -13.11
C ALA A 6 1.20 5.66 -11.87
N CYS A 7 0.86 4.38 -12.02
CA CYS A 7 0.56 3.53 -10.86
C CYS A 7 1.81 3.38 -10.00
N THR A 8 1.72 3.61 -8.69
CA THR A 8 2.89 3.54 -7.77
C THR A 8 3.41 2.11 -7.53
N LYS A 9 2.71 1.08 -8.03
CA LYS A 9 3.12 -0.33 -7.93
C LYS A 9 3.62 -0.91 -9.24
N CYS A 10 2.82 -0.86 -10.30
CA CYS A 10 3.22 -1.44 -11.59
C CYS A 10 3.92 -0.45 -12.54
N HIS A 11 3.96 0.84 -12.20
CA HIS A 11 4.55 1.93 -13.00
C HIS A 11 3.95 2.13 -14.40
N GLN A 12 2.88 1.41 -14.74
CA GLN A 12 2.09 1.66 -15.95
C GLN A 12 1.28 2.95 -15.80
N ARG A 13 0.92 3.53 -16.94
CA ARG A 13 0.26 4.84 -17.04
C ARG A 13 -1.25 4.66 -17.24
N TYR A 14 -2.04 5.37 -16.44
CA TYR A 14 -3.51 5.32 -16.44
C TYR A 14 -4.11 6.73 -16.39
N PRO A 15 -5.37 6.91 -16.82
CA PRO A 15 -6.16 8.10 -16.48
C PRO A 15 -6.22 8.33 -14.96
N PHE A 16 -6.32 9.58 -14.53
CA PHE A 16 -6.38 9.92 -13.09
C PHE A 16 -7.55 9.22 -12.37
N GLU A 17 -8.71 9.15 -13.02
CA GLU A 17 -9.93 8.53 -12.51
C GLU A 17 -9.84 7.01 -12.29
N ASP A 18 -8.91 6.34 -12.97
CA ASP A 18 -8.67 4.90 -12.83
C ASP A 18 -7.74 4.56 -11.65
N LEU A 19 -7.06 5.57 -11.11
CA LEU A 19 -6.17 5.44 -9.97
C LEU A 19 -6.91 5.66 -8.64
N SER A 20 -6.49 4.98 -7.58
CA SER A 20 -6.98 5.26 -6.23
C SER A 20 -6.56 6.64 -5.74
N GLN A 21 -7.49 7.30 -5.05
CA GLN A 21 -7.20 8.48 -4.27
C GLN A 21 -6.16 8.18 -3.17
N GLY A 22 -5.16 9.06 -3.03
CA GLY A 22 -4.11 8.97 -2.02
C GLY A 22 -2.92 8.06 -2.38
N GLN A 23 -3.16 6.88 -2.97
CA GLN A 23 -2.09 5.90 -3.24
C GLN A 23 -1.71 5.75 -4.72
N GLN A 24 -2.51 6.31 -5.63
CA GLN A 24 -2.29 6.25 -7.08
C GLN A 24 -2.09 4.80 -7.57
N LEU A 25 -2.94 3.87 -7.14
CA LEU A 25 -2.93 2.47 -7.60
C LEU A 25 -4.01 2.23 -8.64
N CYS A 26 -3.64 1.58 -9.75
CA CYS A 26 -4.58 1.11 -10.74
C CYS A 26 -5.51 0.02 -10.17
N LYS A 27 -6.61 -0.26 -10.87
CA LYS A 27 -7.62 -1.24 -10.44
C LYS A 27 -7.03 -2.62 -10.13
N GLU A 28 -6.12 -3.12 -10.94
CA GLU A 28 -5.50 -4.44 -10.74
C GLU A 28 -4.63 -4.47 -9.49
N CYS A 29 -3.78 -3.46 -9.29
CA CYS A 29 -2.96 -3.35 -8.09
C CYS A 29 -3.81 -3.17 -6.83
N ARG A 30 -4.97 -2.51 -6.91
CA ARG A 30 -5.91 -2.40 -5.77
C ARG A 30 -6.45 -3.76 -5.33
N ILE A 31 -6.78 -4.63 -6.28
CA ILE A 31 -7.30 -5.98 -6.01
C ILE A 31 -6.20 -6.89 -5.48
N ALA A 32 -5.00 -6.82 -6.06
CA ALA A 32 -3.86 -7.63 -5.64
C ALA A 32 -3.35 -7.29 -4.23
N HIS A 33 -3.61 -6.07 -3.77
CA HIS A 33 -3.06 -5.51 -2.53
C HIS A 33 -4.17 -4.91 -1.66
N PRO A 34 -5.13 -5.65 -1.10
CA PRO A 34 -6.28 -5.04 -0.44
C PRO A 34 -5.92 -4.14 0.76
N VAL A 35 -6.83 -3.22 1.10
CA VAL A 35 -6.76 -2.46 2.36
C VAL A 35 -7.12 -3.39 3.52
N VAL A 36 -6.27 -3.43 4.54
CA VAL A 36 -6.50 -4.20 5.79
C VAL A 36 -6.19 -3.33 7.00
N LYS A 37 -6.56 -3.79 8.20
CA LYS A 37 -6.23 -3.12 9.46
C LYS A 37 -4.93 -3.66 10.05
N CYS A 38 -4.03 -2.76 10.43
CA CYS A 38 -2.81 -3.11 11.16
C CYS A 38 -3.17 -3.80 12.47
N THR A 39 -2.61 -4.97 12.74
CA THR A 39 -2.87 -5.70 14.00
C THR A 39 -2.37 -4.95 15.23
N TYR A 40 -1.40 -4.04 15.08
CA TYR A 40 -0.81 -3.27 16.18
C TYR A 40 -1.53 -1.95 16.42
N CYS A 41 -1.58 -1.07 15.42
CA CYS A 41 -2.13 0.29 15.58
C CYS A 41 -3.56 0.45 15.06
N ARG A 42 -4.17 -0.62 14.53
CA ARG A 42 -5.54 -0.65 13.96
C ARG A 42 -5.80 0.25 12.74
N THR A 43 -4.81 1.05 12.31
CA THR A 43 -4.88 1.88 11.10
C THR A 43 -5.08 1.02 9.85
N GLU A 44 -5.92 1.50 8.94
CA GLU A 44 -6.11 0.91 7.62
C GLU A 44 -4.92 1.20 6.70
N PHE A 45 -4.43 0.19 6.00
CA PHE A 45 -3.31 0.30 5.09
C PHE A 45 -3.40 -0.72 3.96
N GLN A 46 -2.81 -0.39 2.82
CA GLN A 46 -2.72 -1.30 1.67
C GLN A 46 -1.63 -2.36 1.92
N GLN A 47 -1.97 -3.64 1.82
CA GLN A 47 -0.98 -4.70 1.99
C GLN A 47 0.02 -4.75 0.84
N GLU A 48 1.32 -4.79 1.15
CA GLU A 48 2.34 -4.98 0.11
C GLU A 48 2.53 -6.45 -0.28
N SER A 49 2.23 -7.37 0.63
CA SER A 49 2.25 -8.82 0.41
C SER A 49 1.13 -9.47 1.22
N LYS A 50 0.70 -10.67 0.82
CA LYS A 50 -0.34 -11.45 1.52
C LYS A 50 0.03 -11.83 2.97
N THR A 51 1.32 -11.75 3.32
CA THR A 51 1.84 -12.09 4.65
C THR A 51 1.93 -10.89 5.59
N ASN A 52 1.84 -9.65 5.08
CA ASN A 52 1.99 -8.45 5.89
C ASN A 52 0.69 -8.08 6.63
N THR A 53 0.67 -8.29 7.94
CA THR A 53 -0.47 -7.97 8.82
C THR A 53 -0.29 -6.66 9.62
N ILE A 54 0.89 -6.03 9.52
CA ILE A 54 1.24 -4.77 10.17
C ILE A 54 1.55 -3.68 9.13
N CYS A 55 1.23 -2.42 9.45
CA CYS A 55 1.51 -1.30 8.56
C CYS A 55 3.02 -0.99 8.49
N LYS A 56 3.47 -0.30 7.44
CA LYS A 56 4.88 0.06 7.22
C LYS A 56 5.53 0.70 8.45
N LYS A 57 4.83 1.62 9.10
CA LYS A 57 5.31 2.31 10.30
C LYS A 57 5.57 1.33 11.45
N CYS A 58 4.62 0.43 11.72
CA CYS A 58 4.79 -0.60 12.74
C CYS A 58 5.90 -1.60 12.37
N ALA A 59 6.00 -2.01 11.10
CA ALA A 59 7.07 -2.88 10.63
C ALA A 59 8.47 -2.26 10.84
N GLN A 60 8.62 -0.97 10.51
CA GLN A 60 9.86 -0.22 10.77
C GLN A 60 10.17 -0.12 12.26
N ASN A 61 9.17 0.21 13.09
CA ASN A 61 9.35 0.30 14.54
C ASN A 61 9.78 -1.04 15.15
N VAL A 62 9.19 -2.15 14.73
CA VAL A 62 9.61 -3.50 15.18
C VAL A 62 11.04 -3.79 14.73
N LYS A 63 11.40 -3.47 13.49
CA LYS A 63 12.77 -3.69 13.00
C LYS A 63 13.81 -2.87 13.78
N GLN A 64 13.46 -1.64 14.15
CA GLN A 64 14.39 -0.71 14.79
C GLN A 64 14.50 -0.88 16.31
N PHE A 65 13.39 -1.23 16.97
CA PHE A 65 13.30 -1.27 18.43
C PHE A 65 12.88 -2.63 19.00
N GLY A 66 12.46 -3.57 18.15
CA GLY A 66 11.94 -4.89 18.54
C GLY A 66 13.01 -5.96 18.73
N THR A 67 14.25 -5.59 19.06
CA THR A 67 15.26 -6.55 19.51
C THR A 67 14.85 -7.11 20.87
N VAL A 68 14.39 -8.37 20.90
CA VAL A 68 14.64 -9.21 22.06
C VAL A 68 16.11 -9.62 22.00
N SER A 69 16.81 -9.37 23.11
CA SER A 69 18.21 -9.71 23.38
C SER A 69 18.54 -11.17 23.11
#